data_AF-A0A7S1G3B3-F1
#
_entry.id   AF-A0A7S1G3B3-F1
#
_cell.length_a   1.000
_cell.length_b   1.000
_cell.length_c   1.000
_cell.angle_alpha   90.00
_cell.angle_beta   90.00
_cell.angle_gamma   90.00
#
_symmetry.space_group_name_H-M   'P 1'
#
loop_
_entity.id
_entity.type
_entity.pdbx_description
1 polymer ?
#
loop_
_entity_poly.entity_id
_entity_poly.type
_entity_poly.pdbx_seq_one_letter_code
_entity_poly.pdbx_strand_id
1 'polypeptide(L)'
;VATTTRPYHAFVLFNARMIRHQCEACGPFAEEVGVVAASYAAGDDDVDNARVDAPRDGAALAGRRQQEELPVFFLQAEYDHNKRAFKDAGVDEVPVLVYVPPSVDRDATARSVRARVAADDGDVYHGESDARSVAAFVERTSGVRVELRRSQVGAWLLAIAAVAAGAGVVVTAGRDLLAAAVALARSKQLWLFVSLSVFFAAVSGIVYDVVRDVPPYYLDTRGHWAIFAAGKGQYVVEGLLIGGLWLLCAACVLALVVWLPRWYPGEEDGGARACCAGYAMLVFAMAFLFIQVVYRGKFRAPPPDWA
;
A
#
# COMPACT_ATOMS: atom_id res chain seq x y z
N VAL A 1 -41.90 -5.19 -55.52
CA VAL A 1 -41.01 -4.82 -54.40
C VAL A 1 -40.11 -6.00 -54.14
N ALA A 2 -38.81 -5.87 -54.41
CA ALA A 2 -37.86 -6.98 -54.26
C ALA A 2 -37.80 -7.40 -52.79
N THR A 3 -38.07 -8.68 -52.51
CA THR A 3 -37.87 -9.28 -51.20
C THR A 3 -36.38 -9.47 -50.99
N THR A 4 -35.76 -8.57 -50.24
CA THR A 4 -34.36 -8.70 -49.82
C THR A 4 -34.26 -9.83 -48.80
N THR A 5 -33.59 -10.92 -49.20
CA THR A 5 -33.21 -12.02 -48.30
C THR A 5 -32.26 -11.48 -47.23
N ARG A 6 -32.52 -11.81 -45.95
CA ARG A 6 -31.73 -11.35 -44.80
C ARG A 6 -31.12 -12.57 -44.10
N PRO A 7 -29.88 -12.96 -44.45
CA PRO A 7 -29.23 -14.12 -43.86
C PRO A 7 -28.46 -13.74 -42.58
N TYR A 8 -29.14 -13.13 -41.61
CA TYR A 8 -28.54 -12.77 -40.31
C TYR A 8 -29.57 -12.64 -39.20
N HIS A 9 -29.12 -12.88 -37.96
CA HIS A 9 -29.89 -12.60 -36.75
C HIS A 9 -29.74 -11.12 -36.41
N ALA A 10 -30.82 -10.45 -36.05
CA ALA A 10 -30.77 -9.05 -35.65
C ALA A 10 -31.45 -8.85 -34.30
N PHE A 11 -30.74 -8.24 -33.36
CA PHE A 11 -31.26 -7.79 -32.08
C PHE A 11 -31.37 -6.27 -32.12
N VAL A 12 -32.58 -5.74 -32.07
CA VAL A 12 -32.86 -4.31 -32.15
C VAL A 12 -33.24 -3.80 -30.75
N LEU A 13 -32.39 -2.98 -30.17
CA LEU A 13 -32.64 -2.27 -28.93
C LEU A 13 -33.45 -1.00 -29.21
N PHE A 14 -34.69 -0.96 -28.75
CA PHE A 14 -35.53 0.23 -28.80
C PHE A 14 -35.35 1.06 -27.53
N ASN A 15 -34.94 2.32 -27.68
CA ASN A 15 -34.55 3.18 -26.57
C ASN A 15 -35.00 4.64 -26.76
N ALA A 16 -35.19 5.38 -25.66
CA ALA A 16 -35.46 6.81 -25.62
C ALA A 16 -34.53 7.52 -24.60
N ARG A 17 -33.25 7.68 -24.95
CA ARG A 17 -32.22 8.26 -24.06
C ARG A 17 -32.29 9.76 -23.87
N MET A 18 -33.03 10.51 -24.70
CA MET A 18 -33.14 11.95 -24.52
C MET A 18 -33.81 12.31 -23.19
N ILE A 19 -33.25 13.34 -22.53
CA ILE A 19 -33.69 13.87 -21.22
C ILE A 19 -35.21 14.17 -21.18
N ARG A 20 -35.81 14.47 -22.34
CA ARG A 20 -37.25 14.79 -22.47
C ARG A 20 -38.17 13.60 -22.19
N HIS A 21 -37.68 12.37 -22.33
CA HIS A 21 -38.49 11.15 -22.19
C HIS A 21 -38.37 10.47 -20.81
N GLN A 22 -37.57 11.03 -19.89
CA GLN A 22 -37.44 10.60 -18.48
C GLN A 22 -37.25 9.07 -18.26
N CYS A 23 -36.60 8.38 -19.20
CA CYS A 23 -36.37 6.95 -19.06
C CYS A 23 -35.10 6.66 -18.24
N GLU A 24 -35.24 6.38 -16.94
CA GLU A 24 -34.10 6.07 -16.05
C GLU A 24 -33.42 4.74 -16.40
N ALA A 25 -34.19 3.72 -16.79
CA ALA A 25 -33.66 2.39 -17.12
C ALA A 25 -32.95 2.32 -18.49
N CYS A 26 -33.23 3.27 -19.38
CA CYS A 26 -32.72 3.30 -20.75
C CYS A 26 -31.20 3.49 -20.87
N GLY A 27 -30.59 4.17 -19.90
CA GLY A 27 -29.14 4.37 -19.82
C GLY A 27 -28.43 3.04 -19.50
N PRO A 28 -28.64 2.49 -18.29
CA PRO A 28 -28.00 1.26 -17.83
C PRO A 28 -28.29 0.05 -18.73
N PHE A 29 -29.53 -0.12 -19.18
CA PHE A 29 -29.90 -1.26 -20.04
C PHE A 29 -29.14 -1.26 -21.37
N ALA A 30 -28.96 -0.09 -21.98
CA ALA A 30 -28.20 0.02 -23.22
C ALA A 30 -26.69 -0.21 -23.03
N GLU A 31 -26.14 0.13 -21.87
CA GLU A 31 -24.74 -0.18 -21.56
C GLU A 31 -24.53 -1.69 -21.44
N GLU A 32 -25.45 -2.40 -20.79
CA GLU A 32 -25.34 -3.86 -20.59
C GLU A 32 -25.57 -4.63 -21.91
N VAL A 33 -26.51 -4.20 -22.78
CA VAL A 33 -26.60 -4.71 -24.17
C VAL A 33 -25.32 -4.40 -24.96
N GLY A 34 -24.72 -3.22 -24.74
CA GLY A 34 -23.44 -2.83 -25.32
C GLY A 34 -22.28 -3.73 -24.88
N VAL A 35 -22.25 -4.14 -23.61
CA VAL A 35 -21.26 -5.09 -23.08
C VAL A 35 -21.41 -6.46 -23.76
N VAL A 36 -22.65 -6.94 -23.96
CA VAL A 36 -22.90 -8.20 -24.67
C VAL A 36 -22.46 -8.10 -26.13
N ALA A 37 -22.80 -7.02 -26.82
CA ALA A 37 -22.41 -6.80 -28.22
C ALA A 37 -20.89 -6.69 -28.38
N ALA A 38 -20.21 -5.96 -27.49
CA ALA A 38 -18.76 -5.84 -27.48
C ALA A 38 -18.06 -7.17 -27.14
N SER A 39 -18.66 -7.95 -26.23
CA SER A 39 -18.16 -9.29 -25.87
C SER A 39 -18.30 -10.28 -27.03
N TYR A 40 -19.40 -10.22 -27.78
CA TYR A 40 -19.60 -11.03 -28.98
C TYR A 40 -18.58 -10.67 -30.08
N ALA A 41 -18.39 -9.38 -30.35
CA ALA A 41 -17.39 -8.91 -31.32
C ALA A 41 -15.97 -9.35 -30.95
N ALA A 42 -15.60 -9.24 -29.67
CA ALA A 42 -14.29 -9.67 -29.19
C ALA A 42 -14.07 -11.19 -29.26
N GLY A 43 -15.15 -11.99 -29.22
CA GLY A 43 -15.08 -13.45 -29.39
C GLY A 43 -14.90 -13.89 -30.84
N ASP A 44 -15.46 -13.13 -31.80
CA ASP A 44 -15.33 -13.40 -33.23
C ASP A 44 -13.90 -13.12 -33.74
N ASP A 45 -13.26 -12.06 -33.21
CA ASP A 45 -11.86 -11.73 -33.49
C ASP A 45 -10.86 -12.83 -33.04
N ASP A 46 -11.13 -13.53 -31.93
CA ASP A 46 -10.30 -14.65 -31.46
C ASP A 46 -10.44 -15.89 -32.39
N VAL A 47 -11.60 -16.11 -33.02
CA VAL A 47 -11.85 -17.24 -33.94
C VAL A 47 -11.18 -17.00 -35.30
N ASP A 48 -11.22 -15.77 -35.82
CA ASP A 48 -10.57 -15.44 -37.09
C ASP A 48 -9.04 -15.41 -36.98
N ASN A 49 -8.49 -14.98 -35.84
CA ASN A 49 -7.05 -15.11 -35.57
C ASN A 49 -6.61 -16.57 -35.45
N ALA A 50 -7.44 -17.46 -34.88
CA ALA A 50 -7.15 -18.90 -34.82
C ALA A 50 -7.20 -19.62 -36.19
N ARG A 51 -7.92 -19.09 -37.19
CA ARG A 51 -7.95 -19.63 -38.57
C ARG A 51 -6.68 -19.38 -39.37
N VAL A 52 -5.89 -18.36 -39.02
CA VAL A 52 -4.65 -18.02 -39.73
C VAL A 52 -3.52 -19.02 -39.44
N ASP A 53 -3.59 -19.74 -38.32
CA ASP A 53 -2.56 -20.68 -37.87
C ASP A 53 -2.85 -22.17 -38.17
N ALA A 54 -3.93 -22.49 -38.89
CA ALA A 54 -4.28 -23.87 -39.21
C ALA A 54 -3.45 -24.43 -40.40
N PRO A 55 -2.84 -25.64 -40.30
CA PRO A 55 -2.06 -26.24 -41.37
C PRO A 55 -2.90 -26.55 -42.62
N ARG A 56 -2.33 -26.26 -43.80
CA ARG A 56 -2.98 -26.25 -45.12
C ARG A 56 -3.27 -27.63 -45.75
N ASP A 57 -3.32 -28.70 -44.97
CA ASP A 57 -3.41 -30.07 -45.49
C ASP A 57 -4.68 -30.77 -45.00
N GLY A 58 -5.70 -30.87 -45.87
CA GLY A 58 -6.85 -31.74 -45.61
C GLY A 58 -8.18 -31.29 -46.20
N ALA A 59 -8.25 -31.15 -47.53
CA ALA A 59 -9.49 -30.86 -48.28
C ALA A 59 -10.53 -32.02 -48.29
N ALA A 60 -10.55 -32.89 -47.27
CA ALA A 60 -11.40 -34.09 -47.26
C ALA A 60 -12.22 -34.31 -45.96
N LEU A 61 -12.17 -33.39 -44.98
CA LEU A 61 -13.10 -33.41 -43.83
C LEU A 61 -13.96 -32.15 -43.69
N ALA A 62 -13.97 -31.28 -44.70
CA ALA A 62 -14.76 -30.04 -44.76
C ALA A 62 -16.26 -30.28 -45.07
N GLY A 63 -16.80 -31.46 -44.72
CA GLY A 63 -18.16 -31.87 -45.05
C GLY A 63 -19.12 -32.00 -43.86
N ARG A 64 -18.73 -31.64 -42.62
CA ARG A 64 -19.55 -31.94 -41.43
C ARG A 64 -19.70 -30.89 -40.33
N ARG A 65 -19.29 -29.61 -40.52
CA ARG A 65 -19.64 -28.51 -39.58
C ARG A 65 -19.74 -27.14 -40.26
N GLN A 66 -20.39 -27.07 -41.41
CA GLN A 66 -21.05 -25.83 -41.85
C GLN A 66 -22.53 -25.96 -41.48
N GLN A 67 -22.85 -25.98 -40.18
CA GLN A 67 -24.05 -25.26 -39.79
C GLN A 67 -23.63 -23.80 -39.93
N GLU A 68 -24.09 -23.14 -40.99
CA GLU A 68 -23.88 -21.70 -41.18
C GLU A 68 -24.45 -20.99 -39.95
N GLU A 69 -23.62 -20.74 -38.95
CA GLU A 69 -23.95 -19.85 -37.84
C GLU A 69 -24.11 -18.46 -38.48
N LEU A 70 -25.37 -18.06 -38.65
CA LEU A 70 -25.71 -16.79 -39.27
C LEU A 70 -25.17 -15.66 -38.38
N PRO A 71 -24.56 -14.61 -38.96
CA PRO A 71 -23.97 -13.54 -38.17
C PRO A 71 -25.05 -12.84 -37.31
N VAL A 72 -24.67 -12.44 -36.10
CA VAL A 72 -25.55 -11.74 -35.17
C VAL A 72 -25.22 -10.25 -35.18
N PHE A 73 -26.20 -9.42 -35.52
CA PHE A 73 -26.08 -7.97 -35.48
C PHE A 73 -26.87 -7.37 -34.33
N PHE A 74 -26.22 -6.48 -33.57
CA PHE A 74 -26.86 -5.66 -32.55
C PHE A 74 -27.10 -4.26 -33.14
N LEU A 75 -28.35 -3.82 -33.10
CA LEU A 75 -28.82 -2.56 -33.65
C LEU A 75 -29.46 -1.73 -32.54
N GLN A 76 -29.30 -0.42 -32.58
CA GLN A 76 -29.95 0.49 -31.64
C GLN A 76 -30.85 1.47 -32.38
N ALA A 77 -32.13 1.51 -31.99
CA ALA A 77 -33.12 2.43 -32.53
C ALA A 77 -33.52 3.43 -31.44
N GLU A 78 -33.13 4.69 -31.64
CA GLU A 78 -33.56 5.80 -30.78
C GLU A 78 -34.90 6.37 -31.22
N TYR A 79 -35.83 6.60 -30.28
CA TYR A 79 -37.19 7.06 -30.56
C TYR A 79 -37.26 8.35 -31.37
N ASP A 80 -36.44 9.34 -31.05
CA ASP A 80 -36.50 10.65 -31.71
C ASP A 80 -36.09 10.60 -33.18
N HIS A 81 -35.13 9.73 -33.52
CA HIS A 81 -34.61 9.55 -34.87
C HIS A 81 -35.42 8.52 -35.68
N ASN A 82 -36.03 7.52 -35.02
CA ASN A 82 -36.60 6.34 -35.68
C ASN A 82 -38.09 6.11 -35.37
N LYS A 83 -38.90 7.16 -35.23
CA LYS A 83 -40.35 7.07 -34.92
C LYS A 83 -41.14 6.08 -35.78
N ARG A 84 -40.76 5.89 -37.05
CA ARG A 84 -41.39 4.93 -37.97
C ARG A 84 -41.07 3.48 -37.56
N ALA A 85 -39.83 3.19 -37.17
CA ALA A 85 -39.41 1.86 -36.73
C ALA A 85 -40.15 1.42 -35.45
N PHE A 86 -40.43 2.34 -34.52
CA PHE A 86 -41.22 2.04 -33.32
C PHE A 86 -42.67 1.68 -33.67
N LYS A 87 -43.30 2.43 -34.57
CA LYS A 87 -44.66 2.14 -35.05
C LYS A 87 -44.76 0.83 -35.84
N ASP A 88 -43.74 0.55 -36.66
CA ASP A 88 -43.68 -0.66 -37.48
C ASP A 88 -43.32 -1.91 -36.66
N ALA A 89 -42.59 -1.75 -35.55
CA ALA A 89 -42.31 -2.81 -34.59
C ALA A 89 -43.46 -3.02 -33.59
N GLY A 90 -44.34 -2.02 -33.41
CA GLY A 90 -45.43 -2.09 -32.42
C GLY A 90 -44.95 -1.99 -30.98
N VAL A 91 -43.84 -1.28 -30.77
CA VAL A 91 -43.21 -1.10 -29.45
C VAL A 91 -43.76 0.16 -28.79
N ASP A 92 -44.56 -0.02 -27.74
CA ASP A 92 -45.17 1.06 -26.97
C ASP A 92 -44.40 1.35 -25.66
N GLU A 93 -43.57 0.41 -25.19
CA GLU A 93 -42.78 0.52 -23.94
C GLU A 93 -41.28 0.42 -24.22
N VAL A 94 -40.48 1.24 -23.52
CA VAL A 94 -39.01 1.27 -23.62
C VAL A 94 -38.37 1.23 -22.23
N PRO A 95 -37.16 0.67 -22.07
CA PRO A 95 -36.33 0.03 -23.08
C PRO A 95 -36.75 -1.42 -23.35
N VAL A 96 -36.65 -1.87 -24.61
CA VAL A 96 -36.95 -3.25 -24.99
C VAL A 96 -35.97 -3.75 -26.04
N LEU A 97 -35.56 -5.01 -25.92
CA LEU A 97 -34.71 -5.68 -26.90
C LEU A 97 -35.58 -6.65 -27.72
N VAL A 98 -35.66 -6.42 -29.02
CA VAL A 98 -36.47 -7.22 -29.94
C VAL A 98 -35.57 -8.07 -30.83
N TYR A 99 -35.86 -9.35 -30.90
CA TYR A 99 -35.21 -10.26 -31.83
C TYR A 99 -35.95 -10.30 -33.17
N VAL A 100 -35.19 -10.32 -34.25
CA VAL A 100 -35.69 -10.41 -35.61
C VAL A 100 -35.03 -11.61 -36.30
N PRO A 101 -35.76 -12.70 -36.57
CA PRO A 101 -35.20 -13.93 -37.13
C PRO A 101 -34.74 -13.75 -38.59
N PRO A 102 -33.79 -14.55 -39.09
CA PRO A 102 -33.32 -14.49 -40.48
C PRO A 102 -34.47 -14.76 -41.47
N SER A 103 -34.47 -14.08 -42.62
CA SER A 103 -35.47 -14.30 -43.67
C SER A 103 -34.84 -14.94 -44.90
N VAL A 104 -34.81 -16.28 -44.89
CA VAL A 104 -34.22 -17.12 -45.93
C VAL A 104 -35.28 -17.64 -46.91
N ASP A 105 -36.56 -17.66 -46.53
CA ASP A 105 -37.62 -18.21 -47.36
C ASP A 105 -38.15 -17.24 -48.44
N ARG A 106 -38.16 -17.74 -49.68
CA ARG A 106 -38.64 -17.05 -50.90
C ARG A 106 -40.16 -16.81 -50.90
N ASP A 107 -40.91 -17.59 -50.12
CA ASP A 107 -42.38 -17.52 -49.99
C ASP A 107 -42.85 -16.80 -48.71
N ALA A 108 -41.92 -16.25 -47.93
CA ALA A 108 -42.25 -15.40 -46.78
C ALA A 108 -42.75 -14.04 -47.29
N THR A 109 -44.00 -14.07 -47.76
CA THR A 109 -44.86 -12.93 -48.07
C THR A 109 -44.61 -11.80 -47.08
N ALA A 110 -44.75 -10.57 -47.58
CA ALA A 110 -44.57 -9.29 -46.89
C ALA A 110 -45.49 -9.11 -45.66
N ARG A 111 -45.43 -10.04 -44.69
CA ARG A 111 -45.81 -9.80 -43.31
C ARG A 111 -44.93 -8.66 -42.84
N SER A 112 -45.57 -7.57 -42.47
CA SER A 112 -44.92 -6.45 -41.80
C SER A 112 -44.08 -6.98 -40.64
N VAL A 113 -42.97 -6.32 -40.34
CA VAL A 113 -42.12 -6.65 -39.18
C VAL A 113 -43.00 -6.79 -37.93
N ARG A 114 -44.02 -5.94 -37.79
CA ARG A 114 -45.11 -6.04 -36.80
C ARG A 114 -45.76 -7.41 -36.69
N ALA A 115 -46.11 -8.05 -37.81
CA ALA A 115 -46.76 -9.35 -37.84
C ALA A 115 -45.80 -10.53 -37.58
N ARG A 116 -44.49 -10.28 -37.48
CA ARG A 116 -43.49 -11.27 -37.07
C ARG A 116 -43.09 -11.09 -35.60
N VAL A 117 -42.91 -9.83 -35.18
CA VAL A 117 -42.60 -9.47 -33.78
C VAL A 117 -43.80 -9.69 -32.85
N ALA A 118 -45.04 -9.44 -33.31
CA ALA A 118 -46.25 -9.66 -32.50
C ALA A 118 -46.76 -11.11 -32.49
N ALA A 119 -46.08 -12.03 -33.18
CA ALA A 119 -46.54 -13.41 -33.34
C ALA A 119 -46.00 -14.37 -32.28
N ASP A 120 -44.92 -14.02 -31.57
CA ASP A 120 -44.31 -14.88 -30.56
C ASP A 120 -43.79 -14.04 -29.38
N ASP A 121 -44.33 -14.27 -28.19
CA ASP A 121 -43.98 -13.56 -26.94
C ASP A 121 -42.52 -13.84 -26.52
N GLY A 122 -41.89 -14.85 -27.13
CA GLY A 122 -40.49 -15.23 -26.93
C GLY A 122 -39.45 -14.37 -27.67
N ASP A 123 -39.87 -13.51 -28.60
CA ASP A 123 -38.96 -12.68 -29.41
C ASP A 123 -38.72 -11.28 -28.82
N VAL A 124 -39.35 -10.96 -27.68
CA VAL A 124 -39.28 -9.66 -27.03
C VAL A 124 -38.76 -9.80 -25.60
N TYR A 125 -37.68 -9.08 -25.26
CA TYR A 125 -37.08 -9.11 -23.93
C TYR A 125 -37.34 -7.81 -23.16
N HIS A 126 -38.11 -7.94 -22.09
CA HIS A 126 -38.44 -6.91 -21.09
C HIS A 126 -37.74 -7.15 -19.73
N GLY A 127 -36.82 -8.12 -19.66
CA GLY A 127 -36.27 -8.61 -18.39
C GLY A 127 -35.24 -7.69 -17.73
N GLU A 128 -34.68 -8.18 -16.61
CA GLU A 128 -33.67 -7.47 -15.82
C GLU A 128 -32.49 -6.99 -16.67
N SER A 129 -31.96 -5.82 -16.32
CA SER A 129 -30.92 -5.11 -17.05
C SER A 129 -29.50 -5.65 -16.87
N ASP A 130 -29.31 -6.89 -16.41
CA ASP A 130 -27.97 -7.46 -16.24
C ASP A 130 -27.44 -8.00 -17.59
N ALA A 131 -26.17 -7.77 -17.94
CA ALA A 131 -25.62 -8.31 -19.18
C ALA A 131 -25.71 -9.84 -19.26
N ARG A 132 -25.73 -10.54 -18.11
CA ARG A 132 -25.85 -12.00 -18.07
C ARG A 132 -27.24 -12.48 -18.52
N SER A 133 -28.31 -11.78 -18.13
CA SER A 133 -29.67 -12.12 -18.54
C SER A 133 -29.92 -11.78 -20.01
N VAL A 134 -29.35 -10.68 -20.50
CA VAL A 134 -29.35 -10.33 -21.93
C VAL A 134 -28.58 -11.37 -22.76
N ALA A 135 -27.40 -11.80 -22.31
CA ALA A 135 -26.64 -12.84 -22.99
C ALA A 135 -27.38 -14.18 -23.02
N ALA A 136 -28.08 -14.54 -21.93
CA ALA A 136 -28.91 -15.74 -21.87
C ALA A 136 -30.12 -15.66 -22.83
N PHE A 137 -30.70 -14.48 -23.02
CA PHE A 137 -31.74 -14.25 -24.03
C PHE A 137 -31.18 -14.43 -25.45
N VAL A 138 -30.02 -13.83 -25.75
CA VAL A 138 -29.35 -14.01 -27.04
C VAL A 138 -29.04 -15.49 -27.30
N GLU A 139 -28.47 -16.21 -26.34
CA GLU A 139 -28.15 -17.64 -26.48
C GLU A 139 -29.38 -18.51 -26.71
N ARG A 140 -30.51 -18.22 -26.05
CA ARG A 140 -31.77 -18.96 -26.25
C ARG A 140 -32.37 -18.73 -27.64
N THR A 141 -32.25 -17.51 -28.17
CA THR A 141 -32.99 -17.11 -29.36
C THR A 141 -32.18 -17.25 -30.66
N SER A 142 -30.85 -17.05 -30.60
CA SER A 142 -29.95 -17.26 -31.74
C SER A 142 -29.16 -18.58 -31.68
N GLY A 143 -29.08 -19.23 -30.50
CA GLY A 143 -28.22 -20.39 -30.30
C GLY A 143 -26.73 -20.08 -30.12
N VAL A 144 -26.35 -18.79 -30.13
CA VAL A 144 -24.95 -18.34 -30.03
C VAL A 144 -24.58 -18.03 -28.59
N ARG A 145 -23.51 -18.66 -28.08
CA ARG A 145 -23.01 -18.43 -26.72
C ARG A 145 -22.07 -17.22 -26.68
N VAL A 146 -22.40 -16.22 -25.84
CA VAL A 146 -21.58 -15.02 -25.64
C VAL A 146 -20.87 -15.10 -24.29
N GLU A 147 -19.53 -15.12 -24.28
CA GLU A 147 -18.73 -15.02 -23.05
C GLU A 147 -18.57 -13.54 -22.64
N LEU A 148 -19.14 -13.14 -21.50
CA LEU A 148 -19.05 -11.75 -21.05
C LEU A 148 -17.62 -11.38 -20.65
N ARG A 149 -17.00 -10.45 -21.40
CA ARG A 149 -15.72 -9.82 -21.05
C ARG A 149 -15.95 -8.37 -20.63
N ARG A 150 -15.89 -8.10 -19.33
CA ARG A 150 -15.91 -6.72 -18.80
C ARG A 150 -14.50 -6.10 -18.84
N SER A 151 -14.39 -4.85 -19.27
CA SER A 151 -13.15 -4.07 -19.29
C SER A 151 -12.56 -3.92 -17.88
N GLN A 152 -11.33 -4.39 -17.67
CA GLN A 152 -10.61 -4.26 -16.40
C GLN A 152 -9.75 -2.99 -16.30
N VAL A 153 -9.82 -2.09 -17.27
CA VAL A 153 -8.94 -0.91 -17.37
C VAL A 153 -9.03 -0.02 -16.12
N GLY A 154 -10.25 0.18 -15.59
CA GLY A 154 -10.46 0.95 -14.36
C GLY A 154 -9.80 0.32 -13.13
N ALA A 155 -9.85 -1.01 -13.01
CA ALA A 155 -9.21 -1.74 -11.91
C ALA A 155 -7.67 -1.61 -11.98
N TRP A 156 -7.09 -1.69 -13.19
CA TRP A 156 -5.65 -1.49 -13.39
C TRP A 156 -5.22 -0.05 -13.08
N LEU A 157 -6.00 0.96 -13.49
CA LEU A 157 -5.71 2.36 -13.17
C LEU A 157 -5.76 2.62 -11.66
N LEU A 158 -6.75 2.04 -10.96
CA LEU A 158 -6.83 2.12 -9.50
C LEU A 158 -5.65 1.42 -8.81
N ALA A 159 -5.23 0.26 -9.31
CA ALA A 159 -4.08 -0.46 -8.79
C ALA A 159 -2.78 0.36 -8.95
N ILE A 160 -2.56 0.95 -10.13
CA ILE A 160 -1.40 1.81 -10.39
C ILE A 160 -1.42 3.04 -9.47
N ALA A 161 -2.58 3.69 -9.34
CA ALA A 161 -2.74 4.85 -8.46
C ALA A 161 -2.44 4.49 -7.00
N ALA A 162 -2.91 3.34 -6.52
CA ALA A 162 -2.65 2.86 -5.17
C ALA A 162 -1.16 2.60 -4.92
N VAL A 163 -0.47 1.96 -5.88
CA VAL A 163 0.98 1.72 -5.78
C VAL A 163 1.76 3.04 -5.78
N ALA A 164 1.41 3.98 -6.67
CA ALA A 164 2.06 5.29 -6.72
C ALA A 164 1.86 6.08 -5.42
N ALA A 165 0.64 6.07 -4.86
CA ALA A 165 0.35 6.69 -3.58
C ALA A 165 1.15 6.03 -2.44
N GLY A 166 1.19 4.69 -2.39
CA GLY A 166 1.97 3.94 -1.40
C GLY A 166 3.46 4.28 -1.47
N ALA A 167 4.04 4.31 -2.69
CA ALA A 167 5.43 4.71 -2.89
C ALA A 167 5.69 6.15 -2.41
N GLY A 168 4.78 7.08 -2.67
CA GLY A 168 4.87 8.46 -2.18
C GLY A 168 4.92 8.56 -0.65
N VAL A 169 4.10 7.77 0.05
CA VAL A 169 4.11 7.70 1.53
C VAL A 169 5.43 7.13 2.05
N VAL A 170 5.95 6.07 1.44
CA VAL A 170 7.22 5.47 1.86
C VAL A 170 8.39 6.44 1.67
N VAL A 171 8.43 7.16 0.56
CA VAL A 171 9.49 8.13 0.27
C VAL A 171 9.45 9.31 1.25
N THR A 172 8.26 9.83 1.55
CA THR A 172 8.11 10.96 2.49
C THR A 172 8.47 10.54 3.91
N ALA A 173 7.92 9.43 4.41
CA ALA A 173 8.25 8.89 5.73
C ALA A 173 9.75 8.56 5.86
N GLY A 174 10.35 7.97 4.82
CA GLY A 174 11.78 7.66 4.80
C GLY A 174 12.66 8.91 4.85
N ARG A 175 12.26 9.99 4.18
CA ARG A 175 12.96 11.28 4.24
C ARG A 175 12.91 11.91 5.62
N ASP A 176 11.74 11.91 6.26
CA ASP A 176 11.57 12.48 7.59
C ASP A 176 12.36 11.69 8.64
N LEU A 177 12.35 10.36 8.55
CA LEU A 177 13.15 9.50 9.41
C LEU A 177 14.65 9.75 9.23
N LEU A 178 15.12 9.85 7.97
CA LEU A 178 16.51 10.14 7.68
C LEU A 178 16.91 11.53 8.20
N ALA A 179 16.04 12.54 8.01
CA ALA A 179 16.27 13.88 8.51
C ALA A 179 16.37 13.90 10.05
N ALA A 180 15.49 13.17 10.74
CA ALA A 180 15.54 13.02 12.19
C ALA A 180 16.82 12.31 12.65
N ALA A 181 17.22 11.23 11.97
CA ALA A 181 18.46 10.51 12.27
C ALA A 181 19.70 11.40 12.08
N VAL A 182 19.76 12.16 10.98
CA VAL A 182 20.84 13.13 10.74
C VAL A 182 20.83 14.25 11.77
N ALA A 183 19.66 14.75 12.16
CA ALA A 183 19.54 15.77 13.20
C ALA A 183 20.07 15.26 14.55
N LEU A 184 19.73 14.02 14.92
CA LEU A 184 20.23 13.36 16.12
C LEU A 184 21.75 13.16 16.05
N ALA A 185 22.25 12.63 14.93
CA ALA A 185 23.68 12.42 14.70
C ALA A 185 24.47 13.74 14.64
N ARG A 186 23.86 14.87 14.26
CA ARG A 186 24.51 16.18 14.27
C ARG A 186 24.42 16.87 15.64
N SER A 187 23.64 16.33 16.57
CA SER A 187 23.46 16.94 17.88
C SER A 187 24.76 16.88 18.70
N LYS A 188 25.29 18.05 19.07
CA LYS A 188 26.53 18.16 19.86
C LYS A 188 26.38 17.52 21.24
N GLN A 189 25.17 17.52 21.79
CA GLN A 189 24.86 16.94 23.10
C GLN A 189 24.99 15.41 23.09
N LEU A 190 24.56 14.73 22.01
CA LEU A 190 24.75 13.30 21.87
C LEU A 190 26.23 12.95 21.87
N TRP A 191 27.04 13.64 21.06
CA TRP A 191 28.49 13.39 21.01
C TRP A 191 29.21 13.73 22.32
N LEU A 192 28.73 14.74 23.05
CA LEU A 192 29.22 15.02 24.40
C LEU A 192 28.92 13.86 25.35
N PHE A 193 27.69 13.35 25.34
CA PHE A 193 27.28 12.21 26.16
C PHE A 193 28.05 10.94 25.82
N VAL A 194 28.22 10.64 24.52
CA VAL A 194 29.01 9.50 24.03
C VAL A 194 30.46 9.62 24.48
N SER A 195 31.07 10.79 24.30
CA SER A 195 32.46 11.04 24.74
C SER A 195 32.64 10.88 26.25
N LEU A 196 31.71 11.42 27.04
CA LEU A 196 31.73 11.28 28.51
C LEU A 196 31.52 9.83 28.95
N SER A 197 30.66 9.07 28.25
CA SER A 197 30.44 7.65 28.52
C SER A 197 31.68 6.81 28.24
N VAL A 198 32.38 7.10 27.14
CA VAL A 198 33.66 6.43 26.80
C VAL A 198 34.74 6.79 27.83
N PHE A 199 34.85 8.06 28.22
CA PHE A 199 35.76 8.50 29.27
C PHE A 199 35.47 7.78 30.60
N PHE A 200 34.20 7.72 31.01
CA PHE A 200 33.78 6.99 32.21
C PHE A 200 34.14 5.51 32.16
N ALA A 201 33.84 4.83 31.04
CA ALA A 201 34.16 3.41 30.87
C ALA A 201 35.69 3.16 30.92
N ALA A 202 36.49 4.07 30.36
CA ALA A 202 37.94 3.98 30.38
C ALA A 202 38.53 4.17 31.79
N VAL A 203 38.01 5.13 32.57
CA VAL A 203 38.56 5.46 33.89
C VAL A 203 38.02 4.56 35.01
N SER A 204 36.80 4.05 34.89
CA SER A 204 36.21 3.11 35.87
C SER A 204 36.87 1.73 35.86
N GLY A 205 37.54 1.34 34.78
CA GLY A 205 38.13 0.02 34.66
C GLY A 205 37.11 -1.09 34.37
N ILE A 206 35.93 -0.77 33.83
CA ILE A 206 34.91 -1.77 33.46
C ILE A 206 35.47 -2.87 32.54
N VAL A 207 36.42 -2.53 31.66
CA VAL A 207 37.10 -3.52 30.81
C VAL A 207 37.93 -4.50 31.64
N TYR A 208 38.59 -4.04 32.70
CA TYR A 208 39.33 -4.91 33.62
C TYR A 208 38.37 -5.89 34.30
N ASP A 209 37.21 -5.39 34.75
CA ASP A 209 36.21 -6.18 35.46
C ASP A 209 35.62 -7.30 34.56
N VAL A 210 35.28 -6.97 33.31
CA VAL A 210 34.73 -7.93 32.34
C VAL A 210 35.74 -9.00 31.95
N VAL A 211 37.01 -8.65 31.75
CA VAL A 211 38.04 -9.61 31.30
C VAL A 211 38.43 -10.60 32.41
N ARG A 212 38.27 -10.22 33.68
CA ARG A 212 38.76 -10.99 34.84
C ARG A 212 37.64 -11.58 35.69
N ASP A 213 36.38 -11.47 35.23
CA ASP A 213 35.18 -11.93 35.93
C ASP A 213 35.19 -11.56 37.43
N VAL A 214 35.49 -10.29 37.68
CA VAL A 214 35.69 -9.77 39.03
C VAL A 214 34.34 -9.71 39.79
N PRO A 215 34.27 -10.16 41.05
CA PRO A 215 33.04 -10.06 41.83
C PRO A 215 32.68 -8.58 42.11
N PRO A 216 31.38 -8.24 42.24
CA PRO A 216 30.97 -6.86 42.46
C PRO A 216 31.40 -6.29 43.81
N TYR A 217 31.43 -7.13 44.83
CA TYR A 217 31.91 -6.85 46.18
C TYR A 217 32.29 -8.18 46.85
N TYR A 218 32.96 -8.11 48.00
CA TYR A 218 33.26 -9.28 48.82
C TYR A 218 32.52 -9.21 50.16
N LEU A 219 32.09 -10.36 50.67
CA LEU A 219 31.49 -10.48 52.00
C LEU A 219 32.45 -11.27 52.88
N ASP A 220 32.91 -10.64 53.96
CA ASP A 220 33.75 -11.32 54.95
C ASP A 220 32.96 -12.43 55.67
N THR A 221 33.67 -13.41 56.20
CA THR A 221 33.17 -14.49 57.06
C THR A 221 32.36 -14.01 58.27
N ARG A 222 32.56 -12.75 58.68
CA ARG A 222 31.81 -12.06 59.75
C ARG A 222 30.57 -11.30 59.25
N GLY A 223 30.26 -11.38 57.96
CA GLY A 223 29.12 -10.69 57.33
C GLY A 223 29.35 -9.23 56.98
N HIS A 224 30.60 -8.76 57.00
CA HIS A 224 30.95 -7.38 56.63
C HIS A 224 31.16 -7.23 55.12
N TRP A 225 30.70 -6.11 54.56
CA TRP A 225 30.79 -5.82 53.14
C TRP A 225 32.11 -5.11 52.85
N ALA A 226 32.95 -5.71 52.02
CA ALA A 226 34.19 -5.12 51.52
C ALA A 226 33.98 -4.63 50.07
N ILE A 227 33.91 -3.31 49.92
CA ILE A 227 33.71 -2.65 48.62
C ILE A 227 35.02 -2.25 47.93
N PHE A 228 36.15 -2.21 48.65
CA PHE A 228 37.48 -1.89 48.11
C PHE A 228 38.39 -3.11 48.22
N ALA A 229 39.00 -3.51 47.11
CA ALA A 229 39.96 -4.61 47.10
C ALA A 229 41.33 -4.11 47.61
N ALA A 230 42.05 -4.96 48.35
CA ALA A 230 43.42 -4.65 48.78
C ALA A 230 44.43 -4.94 47.66
N GLY A 231 45.53 -4.17 47.64
CA GLY A 231 46.61 -4.38 46.68
C GLY A 231 46.25 -3.98 45.24
N LYS A 232 46.60 -4.83 44.26
CA LYS A 232 46.45 -4.53 42.82
C LYS A 232 45.10 -4.95 42.23
N GLY A 233 44.26 -5.67 42.98
CA GLY A 233 42.92 -6.07 42.54
C GLY A 233 41.95 -4.90 42.57
N GLN A 234 40.79 -5.04 41.94
CA GLN A 234 39.68 -4.08 41.97
C GLN A 234 38.38 -4.87 42.11
N TYR A 235 37.33 -4.27 42.67
CA TYR A 235 35.95 -4.77 42.58
C TYR A 235 35.11 -3.92 41.61
N VAL A 236 34.02 -4.47 41.06
CA VAL A 236 33.17 -3.73 40.09
C VAL A 236 32.60 -2.45 40.71
N VAL A 237 32.13 -2.52 41.96
CA VAL A 237 31.59 -1.36 42.66
C VAL A 237 32.67 -0.31 42.95
N GLU A 238 33.89 -0.75 43.29
CA GLU A 238 35.04 0.13 43.45
C GLU A 238 35.34 0.90 42.17
N GLY A 239 35.44 0.20 41.04
CA GLY A 239 35.70 0.79 39.73
C GLY A 239 34.64 1.82 39.33
N LEU A 240 33.37 1.48 39.53
CA LEU A 240 32.24 2.36 39.21
C LEU A 240 32.23 3.62 40.08
N LEU A 241 32.51 3.49 41.39
CA LEU A 241 32.58 4.62 42.33
C LEU A 241 33.72 5.58 41.96
N ILE A 242 34.93 5.05 41.71
CA ILE A 242 36.09 5.86 41.34
C ILE A 242 35.88 6.50 39.97
N GLY A 243 35.35 5.76 38.99
CA GLY A 243 34.97 6.32 37.69
C GLY A 243 33.94 7.44 37.80
N GLY A 244 32.95 7.29 38.69
CA GLY A 244 31.92 8.29 38.93
C GLY A 244 32.47 9.57 39.54
N LEU A 245 33.42 9.45 40.48
CA LEU A 245 34.12 10.59 41.06
C LEU A 245 34.98 11.34 40.03
N TRP A 246 35.66 10.61 39.13
CA TRP A 246 36.39 11.24 38.02
C TRP A 246 35.46 11.95 37.03
N LEU A 247 34.28 11.38 36.76
CA LEU A 247 33.26 12.02 35.93
C LEU A 247 32.72 13.29 36.59
N LEU A 248 32.53 13.28 37.92
CA LEU A 248 32.16 14.46 38.69
C LEU A 248 33.24 15.55 38.61
N CYS A 249 34.52 15.18 38.77
CA CYS A 249 35.64 16.10 38.57
C CYS A 249 35.64 16.72 37.16
N ALA A 250 35.43 15.90 36.13
CA ALA A 250 35.34 16.38 34.75
C ALA A 250 34.14 17.32 34.54
N ALA A 251 32.99 17.03 35.14
CA ALA A 251 31.81 17.89 35.10
C ALA A 251 32.06 19.24 35.80
N CYS A 252 32.76 19.27 36.94
CA CYS A 252 33.16 20.51 37.60
C CYS A 252 34.06 21.38 36.71
N VAL A 253 35.05 20.78 36.03
CA VAL A 253 35.92 21.50 35.07
C VAL A 253 35.10 22.03 33.89
N LEU A 254 34.21 21.21 33.33
CA LEU A 254 33.34 21.63 32.23
C LEU A 254 32.39 22.76 32.64
N ALA A 255 31.87 22.70 33.87
CA ALA A 255 31.05 23.76 34.45
C ALA A 255 31.81 25.08 34.54
N LEU A 256 33.06 25.05 35.03
CA LEU A 256 33.90 26.24 35.17
C LEU A 256 34.28 26.86 33.83
N VAL A 257 34.64 26.04 32.84
CA VAL A 257 35.17 26.52 31.55
C VAL A 257 34.07 26.89 30.57
N VAL A 258 32.98 26.13 30.52
CA VAL A 258 31.97 26.24 29.46
C VAL A 258 30.62 26.74 29.97
N TRP A 259 30.11 26.17 31.07
CA TRP A 259 28.74 26.46 31.49
C TRP A 259 28.62 27.78 32.26
N LEU A 260 29.53 28.07 33.19
CA LEU A 260 29.52 29.30 33.98
C LEU A 260 29.60 30.57 33.12
N PRO A 261 30.54 30.68 32.15
CA PRO A 261 30.59 31.85 31.28
C PRO A 261 29.35 32.00 30.40
N ARG A 262 28.66 30.89 30.10
CA ARG A 262 27.46 30.87 29.25
C ARG A 262 26.19 31.24 30.03
N TRP A 263 26.08 30.83 31.29
CA TRP A 263 24.91 31.14 32.13
C TRP A 263 24.96 32.54 32.73
N TYR A 264 26.17 33.07 33.00
CA TYR A 264 26.39 34.39 33.58
C TYR A 264 27.26 35.25 32.65
N PRO A 265 26.73 35.74 31.52
CA PRO A 265 27.49 36.52 30.55
C PRO A 265 27.68 37.99 30.95
N GLY A 266 26.83 38.55 31.80
CA GLY A 266 26.88 39.96 32.20
C GLY A 266 27.87 40.26 33.33
N GLU A 267 28.39 41.49 33.38
CA GLU A 267 29.25 41.96 34.49
C GLU A 267 28.49 42.06 35.82
N GLU A 268 27.19 42.35 35.78
CA GLU A 268 26.31 42.45 36.96
C GLU A 268 26.13 41.09 37.68
N ASP A 269 26.32 39.98 36.97
CA ASP A 269 26.22 38.61 37.51
C ASP A 269 27.53 38.09 38.13
N GLY A 270 28.56 38.94 38.23
CA GLY A 270 29.90 38.54 38.67
C GLY A 270 29.93 37.86 40.03
N GLY A 271 29.08 38.30 40.97
CA GLY A 271 28.97 37.71 42.31
C GLY A 271 28.39 36.28 42.27
N ALA A 272 27.32 36.05 41.51
CA ALA A 272 26.72 34.73 41.36
C ALA A 272 27.68 33.76 40.65
N ARG A 273 28.35 34.24 39.59
CA ARG A 273 29.37 33.46 38.86
C ARG A 273 30.53 33.05 39.78
N ALA A 274 31.04 33.95 40.61
CA ALA A 274 32.11 33.66 41.57
C ALA A 274 31.66 32.64 42.64
N CYS A 275 30.44 32.75 43.15
CA CYS A 275 29.88 31.80 44.11
C CYS A 275 29.76 30.38 43.51
N CYS A 276 29.16 30.26 42.31
CA CYS A 276 29.07 28.98 41.61
C CYS A 276 30.45 28.40 41.27
N ALA A 277 31.43 29.25 40.92
CA ALA A 277 32.79 28.80 40.63
C ALA A 277 33.47 28.27 41.90
N GLY A 278 33.32 28.97 43.02
CA GLY A 278 33.83 28.53 44.32
C GLY A 278 33.22 27.20 44.75
N TYR A 279 31.91 27.02 44.57
CA TYR A 279 31.24 25.75 44.85
C TYR A 279 31.76 24.62 43.95
N ALA A 280 31.87 24.84 42.64
CA ALA A 280 32.39 23.83 41.71
C ALA A 280 33.85 23.44 42.04
N MET A 281 34.69 24.40 42.43
CA MET A 281 36.06 24.15 42.88
C MET A 281 36.11 23.35 44.19
N LEU A 282 35.22 23.65 45.14
CA LEU A 282 35.12 22.90 46.40
C LEU A 282 34.70 21.46 46.17
N VAL A 283 33.67 21.22 45.34
CA VAL A 283 33.22 19.87 44.99
C VAL A 283 34.33 19.10 44.27
N PHE A 284 35.03 19.75 43.32
CA PHE A 284 36.18 19.16 42.65
C PHE A 284 37.28 18.76 43.64
N ALA A 285 37.65 19.66 44.55
CA ALA A 285 38.69 19.39 45.54
C ALA A 285 38.29 18.24 46.48
N MET A 286 37.04 18.21 46.94
CA MET A 286 36.53 17.15 47.80
C MET A 286 36.55 15.79 47.09
N ALA A 287 36.07 15.72 45.85
CA ALA A 287 36.07 14.50 45.05
C ALA A 287 37.51 14.01 44.78
N PHE A 288 38.41 14.92 44.38
CA PHE A 288 39.81 14.59 44.13
C PHE A 288 40.54 14.12 45.39
N LEU A 289 40.33 14.80 46.52
CA LEU A 289 40.91 14.38 47.80
C LEU A 289 40.37 13.01 48.24
N PHE A 290 39.09 12.73 48.03
CA PHE A 290 38.52 11.42 48.32
C PHE A 290 39.19 10.32 47.49
N ILE A 291 39.37 10.54 46.18
CA ILE A 291 40.11 9.61 45.31
C ILE A 291 41.54 9.38 45.86
N GLN A 292 42.24 10.43 46.26
CA GLN A 292 43.59 10.34 46.83
C GLN A 292 43.62 9.55 48.16
N VAL A 293 42.61 9.74 49.02
CA VAL A 293 42.48 9.00 50.28
C VAL A 293 42.26 7.52 50.01
N VAL A 294 41.34 7.17 49.10
CA VAL A 294 41.09 5.77 48.73
C VAL A 294 42.34 5.13 48.13
N TYR A 295 43.00 5.82 47.19
CA TYR A 295 44.23 5.32 46.57
C TYR A 295 45.34 5.08 47.61
N ARG A 296 45.59 6.05 48.50
CA ARG A 296 46.58 5.89 49.58
C ARG A 296 46.20 4.78 50.56
N GLY A 297 44.92 4.64 50.90
CA GLY A 297 44.42 3.57 51.76
C GLY A 297 44.68 2.20 51.17
N LYS A 298 44.40 2.03 49.88
CA LYS A 298 44.56 0.77 49.15
C LYS A 298 46.00 0.26 49.09
N PHE A 299 46.98 1.16 48.90
CA PHE A 299 48.41 0.79 48.81
C PHE A 299 49.14 0.75 50.16
N ARG A 300 48.53 1.27 51.24
CA ARG A 300 49.08 1.18 52.60
C ARG A 300 48.48 0.05 53.42
N ALA A 301 47.30 -0.45 53.06
CA ALA A 301 46.67 -1.55 53.76
C ALA A 301 47.48 -2.84 53.57
N PRO A 302 47.78 -3.60 54.65
CA PRO A 302 48.29 -4.96 54.50
C PRO A 302 47.26 -5.80 53.74
N PRO A 303 47.69 -6.81 52.96
CA PRO A 303 46.76 -7.73 52.32
C PRO A 303 45.86 -8.36 53.39
N PRO A 304 44.57 -8.54 53.12
CA PRO A 304 43.65 -9.14 54.08
C PRO A 304 44.07 -10.59 54.33
N ASP A 305 43.84 -11.06 55.55
CA ASP A 305 44.31 -12.34 56.09
C ASP A 305 43.85 -13.58 55.29
N TRP A 306 42.93 -13.41 54.34
CA TRP A 306 42.37 -14.44 53.46
C TRP A 306 42.92 -14.45 52.03
N ALA A 307 43.79 -13.49 51.66
CA ALA A 307 44.45 -13.42 50.35
C ALA A 307 45.79 -14.17 50.34
#